data_AF-A0A7W6U0N2-F1
#
_entry.id   AF-A0A7W6U0N2-F1
#
_cell.length_a   1.000
_cell.length_b   1.000
_cell.length_c   1.000
_cell.angle_alpha   90.00
_cell.angle_beta   90.00
_cell.angle_gamma   90.00
#
_symmetry.space_group_name_H-M   'P 1'
#
loop_
_entity.id
_entity.type
_entity.pdbx_description
1 polymer ?
#
loop_
_entity_poly.entity_id
_entity_poly.type
_entity_poly.pdbx_seq_one_letter_code
_entity_poly.pdbx_strand_id
1 'polypeptide(L)'
;MSTVYRRTFVSTPARDSTKTWHAVVDLLAPSATHPARKELLDVVGVAASIISDRSPKDHAIVATCDGPRTRVYCLFDADAVDGSDANEAALGYDALKGDWAVSLPCDPDELDWVQRALKKHSSRITARELNATVAADQDEPTAVAAQVSLVPDLKGLLS
;
A
#
# COMPACT_ATOMS: atom_id res chain seq x y z
N MET A 1 18.55 8.76 -3.74
CA MET A 1 18.09 7.36 -3.70
C MET A 1 17.65 7.05 -2.28
N SER A 2 16.35 7.05 -2.02
CA SER A 2 15.80 6.60 -0.73
C SER A 2 15.64 5.07 -0.79
N THR A 3 16.01 4.38 0.29
CA THR A 3 15.85 2.92 0.38
C THR A 3 14.36 2.57 0.48
N VAL A 4 13.91 1.60 -0.31
CA VAL A 4 12.51 1.14 -0.31
C VAL A 4 12.44 -0.35 0.01
N TYR A 5 11.60 -0.73 0.98
CA TYR A 5 11.30 -2.11 1.32
C TYR A 5 9.88 -2.47 0.87
N ARG A 6 9.72 -3.71 0.38
CA ARG A 6 8.42 -4.28 0.02
C ARG A 6 8.02 -5.38 1.00
N ARG A 7 6.75 -5.41 1.38
CA ARG A 7 6.10 -6.52 2.06
C ARG A 7 4.79 -6.86 1.35
N THR A 8 4.41 -8.12 1.46
CA THR A 8 3.22 -8.67 0.80
C THR A 8 2.50 -9.55 1.82
N PHE A 9 1.30 -9.16 2.22
CA PHE A 9 0.52 -9.85 3.24
C PHE A 9 -0.54 -10.73 2.61
N VAL A 10 -0.77 -11.90 3.18
CA VAL A 10 -1.91 -12.73 2.84
C VAL A 10 -3.19 -12.08 3.40
N SER A 11 -4.19 -11.91 2.55
CA SER A 11 -5.51 -11.39 2.94
C SER A 11 -6.60 -12.43 2.65
N THR A 12 -7.78 -11.99 2.22
CA THR A 12 -8.96 -12.84 2.01
C THR A 12 -8.70 -13.89 0.92
N PRO A 13 -9.06 -15.18 1.13
CA PRO A 13 -9.85 -15.73 2.24
C PRO A 13 -9.04 -16.23 3.44
N ALA A 14 -7.72 -16.35 3.35
CA ALA A 14 -6.88 -16.90 4.41
C ALA A 14 -6.87 -16.01 5.67
N ARG A 15 -7.05 -14.70 5.51
CA ARG A 15 -7.17 -13.72 6.60
C ARG A 15 -8.25 -12.69 6.24
N ASP A 16 -9.15 -12.38 7.18
CA ASP A 16 -10.13 -11.31 6.98
C ASP A 16 -9.46 -9.93 6.96
N SER A 17 -10.07 -8.95 6.28
CA SER A 17 -9.50 -7.60 6.07
C SER A 17 -9.10 -6.89 7.37
N THR A 18 -9.85 -7.09 8.44
CA THR A 18 -9.55 -6.53 9.76
C THR A 18 -8.26 -7.13 10.32
N LYS A 19 -8.12 -8.46 10.32
CA LYS A 19 -6.88 -9.13 10.74
C LYS A 19 -5.72 -8.79 9.83
N THR A 20 -5.95 -8.62 8.53
CA THR A 20 -4.92 -8.17 7.58
C THR A 20 -4.39 -6.80 7.98
N TRP A 21 -5.28 -5.84 8.29
CA TRP A 21 -4.85 -4.55 8.80
C TRP A 21 -4.05 -4.66 10.10
N HIS A 22 -4.51 -5.46 11.07
CA HIS A 22 -3.75 -5.67 12.31
C HIS A 22 -2.34 -6.21 12.05
N ALA A 23 -2.18 -7.14 11.11
CA ALA A 23 -0.86 -7.65 10.72
C ALA A 23 0.02 -6.57 10.08
N VAL A 24 -0.56 -5.65 9.31
CA VAL A 24 0.14 -4.45 8.80
C VAL A 24 0.53 -3.51 9.95
N VAL A 25 -0.34 -3.31 10.95
CA VAL A 25 -0.01 -2.54 12.15
C VAL A 25 1.13 -3.19 12.93
N ASP A 26 1.15 -4.52 13.04
CA ASP A 26 2.24 -5.28 13.68
C ASP A 26 3.56 -5.14 12.93
N LEU A 27 3.54 -5.03 11.60
CA LEU A 27 4.73 -4.75 10.81
C LEU A 27 5.26 -3.33 11.05
N LEU A 28 4.37 -2.33 10.96
CA LEU A 28 4.76 -0.92 10.98
C LEU A 28 5.04 -0.38 12.40
N ALA A 29 4.35 -0.93 13.40
CA ALA A 29 4.42 -0.52 14.80
C ALA A 29 4.46 -1.77 15.72
N PRO A 30 5.56 -2.57 15.70
CA PRO A 30 5.62 -3.92 16.28
C PRO A 30 5.48 -3.98 17.81
N SER A 31 5.86 -2.92 18.52
CA SER A 31 5.69 -2.86 19.97
C SER A 31 4.30 -2.36 20.35
N ALA A 32 3.68 -2.96 21.37
CA ALA A 32 2.46 -2.46 21.98
C ALA A 32 2.60 -1.02 22.51
N THR A 33 3.81 -0.59 22.85
CA THR A 33 4.13 0.77 23.32
C THR A 33 4.54 1.73 22.21
N HIS A 34 4.49 1.30 20.95
CA HIS A 34 4.88 2.15 19.83
C HIS A 34 3.90 3.34 19.71
N PRO A 35 4.38 4.59 19.66
CA PRO A 35 3.52 5.78 19.78
C PRO A 35 2.48 5.89 18.67
N ALA A 36 2.81 5.48 17.44
CA ALA A 36 1.89 5.51 16.30
C ALA A 36 0.83 4.39 16.30
N ARG A 37 0.98 3.37 17.16
CA ARG A 37 0.16 2.15 17.09
C ARG A 37 -1.31 2.42 17.34
N LYS A 38 -1.63 3.27 18.33
CA LYS A 38 -3.01 3.66 18.63
C LYS A 38 -3.68 4.33 17.43
N GLU A 39 -2.99 5.26 16.79
CA GLU A 39 -3.51 6.01 15.63
C GLU A 39 -3.81 5.08 14.44
N LEU A 40 -2.96 4.08 14.19
CA LEU A 40 -3.21 3.04 13.18
C LEU A 40 -4.40 2.12 13.54
N LEU A 41 -4.58 1.80 14.82
CA LEU A 41 -5.70 0.98 15.26
C LEU A 41 -7.03 1.74 15.22
N ASP A 42 -7.01 3.06 15.49
CA ASP A 42 -8.21 3.90 15.47
C ASP A 42 -8.84 4.02 14.07
N VAL A 43 -8.08 3.75 12.99
CA VAL A 43 -8.56 3.75 11.59
C VAL A 43 -8.88 2.35 11.03
N VAL A 44 -8.91 1.30 11.87
CA VAL A 44 -9.08 -0.10 11.42
C VAL A 44 -10.30 -0.31 10.53
N GLY A 45 -11.44 0.34 10.83
CA GLY A 45 -12.65 0.19 10.03
C GLY A 45 -12.50 0.70 8.60
N VAL A 46 -11.82 1.85 8.44
CA VAL A 46 -11.58 2.45 7.12
C VAL A 46 -10.54 1.64 6.34
N ALA A 47 -9.45 1.25 6.99
CA ALA A 47 -8.41 0.45 6.35
C ALA A 47 -8.90 -0.95 5.96
N ALA A 48 -9.75 -1.58 6.78
CA ALA A 48 -10.36 -2.87 6.46
C ALA A 48 -11.34 -2.77 5.27
N SER A 49 -12.05 -1.64 5.09
CA SER A 49 -12.86 -1.40 3.89
C SER A 49 -11.98 -1.44 2.66
N ILE A 50 -10.94 -0.60 2.62
CA ILE A 50 -9.97 -0.52 1.52
C ILE A 50 -9.35 -1.87 1.16
N ILE A 51 -8.99 -2.68 2.17
CA ILE A 51 -8.45 -4.03 1.96
C ILE A 51 -9.53 -4.96 1.36
N SER A 52 -10.78 -4.82 1.79
CA SER A 52 -11.90 -5.62 1.26
C SER A 52 -12.18 -5.31 -0.21
N ASP A 53 -12.01 -4.05 -0.60
CA ASP A 53 -12.10 -3.58 -1.99
C ASP A 53 -10.87 -3.96 -2.83
N ARG A 54 -9.90 -4.65 -2.23
CA ARG A 54 -8.69 -5.17 -2.87
C ARG A 54 -7.77 -4.09 -3.45
N SER A 55 -7.97 -2.82 -3.07
CA SER A 55 -7.09 -1.72 -3.49
C SER A 55 -5.60 -2.02 -3.22
N PRO A 56 -5.22 -2.66 -2.08
CA PRO A 56 -3.83 -3.02 -1.80
C PRO A 56 -3.23 -4.16 -2.64
N LYS A 57 -3.95 -4.71 -3.63
CA LYS A 57 -3.45 -5.78 -4.50
C LYS A 57 -2.34 -5.27 -5.41
N ASP A 58 -2.68 -4.26 -6.21
CA ASP A 58 -1.80 -3.68 -7.23
C ASP A 58 -1.25 -2.31 -6.80
N HIS A 59 -1.86 -1.69 -5.79
CA HIS A 59 -1.47 -0.37 -5.29
C HIS A 59 -1.00 -0.50 -3.85
N ALA A 60 0.23 -0.08 -3.52
CA ALA A 60 0.74 -0.28 -2.17
C ALA A 60 0.05 0.62 -1.13
N ILE A 61 -0.14 0.10 0.08
CA ILE A 61 -0.12 0.94 1.29
C ILE A 61 1.32 1.41 1.49
N VAL A 62 1.52 2.72 1.64
CA VAL A 62 2.87 3.31 1.70
C VAL A 62 3.10 3.98 3.04
N ALA A 63 4.11 3.53 3.77
CA ALA A 63 4.61 4.21 4.96
C ALA A 63 5.90 4.98 4.63
N THR A 64 5.94 6.25 5.01
CA THR A 64 7.13 7.12 4.94
C THR A 64 7.54 7.52 6.35
N CYS A 65 8.84 7.71 6.55
CA CYS A 65 9.42 8.09 7.84
C CYS A 65 10.78 8.76 7.64
N ASP A 66 11.44 9.17 8.73
CA ASP A 66 12.83 9.61 8.76
C ASP A 66 13.79 8.41 8.53
N GLY A 67 13.72 7.80 7.35
CA GLY A 67 14.35 6.53 7.04
C GLY A 67 13.83 5.90 5.75
N PRO A 68 13.95 4.56 5.62
CA PRO A 68 13.46 3.84 4.45
C PRO A 68 11.94 3.92 4.31
N ARG A 69 11.46 3.88 3.06
CA ARG A 69 10.04 3.75 2.75
C ARG A 69 9.62 2.28 2.80
N THR A 70 8.41 2.02 3.30
CA THR A 70 7.80 0.68 3.27
C THR A 70 6.59 0.68 2.33
N ARG A 71 6.58 -0.21 1.34
CA ARG A 71 5.42 -0.52 0.49
C ARG A 71 4.83 -1.85 0.92
N VAL A 72 3.54 -1.87 1.25
CA VAL A 72 2.81 -3.06 1.70
C VAL A 72 1.70 -3.38 0.71
N TYR A 73 1.72 -4.60 0.18
CA TYR A 73 0.71 -5.14 -0.73
C TYR A 73 -0.08 -6.26 -0.03
N CYS A 74 -1.22 -6.64 -0.61
CA CYS A 74 -2.04 -7.76 -0.15
C CYS A 74 -2.29 -8.79 -1.26
N LEU A 75 -2.20 -10.06 -0.93
CA LEU A 75 -2.65 -11.17 -1.78
C LEU A 75 -4.10 -11.48 -1.49
N PHE A 76 -4.84 -11.90 -2.52
CA PHE A 76 -6.25 -12.23 -2.44
C PHE A 76 -6.56 -13.54 -3.18
N ASP A 77 -7.71 -14.14 -2.89
CA ASP A 77 -8.25 -15.32 -3.57
C ASP A 77 -7.25 -16.51 -3.58
N ALA A 78 -6.96 -17.07 -4.76
CA ALA A 78 -6.04 -18.18 -4.93
C ALA A 78 -4.62 -17.83 -4.47
N ASP A 79 -4.16 -16.60 -4.72
CA ASP A 79 -2.82 -16.15 -4.33
C ASP A 79 -2.70 -16.07 -2.80
N ALA A 80 -3.79 -15.71 -2.11
CA ALA A 80 -3.84 -15.73 -0.64
C ALA A 80 -3.85 -17.16 -0.07
N VAL A 81 -4.48 -18.11 -0.76
CA VAL A 81 -4.50 -19.53 -0.34
C VAL A 81 -3.14 -20.19 -0.59
N ASP A 82 -2.51 -19.90 -1.72
CA ASP A 82 -1.21 -20.44 -2.10
C ASP A 82 -0.07 -19.83 -1.26
N GLY A 83 -0.08 -18.49 -1.10
CA GLY A 83 0.83 -17.77 -0.21
C GLY A 83 2.30 -17.77 -0.65
N SER A 84 2.65 -18.28 -1.83
CA SER A 84 4.04 -18.34 -2.31
C SER A 84 4.69 -16.98 -2.50
N ASP A 85 3.90 -15.96 -2.84
CA ASP A 85 4.35 -14.57 -2.98
C ASP A 85 4.31 -13.75 -1.68
N ALA A 86 3.95 -14.39 -0.55
CA ALA A 86 3.88 -13.70 0.74
C ALA A 86 5.28 -13.34 1.27
N ASN A 87 5.40 -12.13 1.81
CA ASN A 87 6.58 -11.65 2.51
C ASN A 87 6.14 -10.77 3.68
N GLU A 88 5.90 -11.40 4.83
CA GLU A 88 5.45 -10.77 6.08
C GLU A 88 6.60 -10.65 7.12
N ALA A 89 7.86 -10.81 6.69
CA ALA A 89 9.00 -10.73 7.59
C ALA A 89 9.10 -9.35 8.27
N ALA A 90 9.59 -9.32 9.52
CA ALA A 90 9.80 -8.07 10.24
C ALA A 90 10.70 -7.08 9.46
N LEU A 91 10.56 -5.79 9.76
CA LEU A 91 11.44 -4.76 9.24
C LEU A 91 12.65 -4.59 10.17
N GLY A 92 13.83 -4.38 9.58
CA GLY A 92 15.07 -4.13 10.33
C GLY A 92 15.24 -2.67 10.79
N TYR A 93 14.19 -1.87 10.72
CA TYR A 93 14.16 -0.44 11.05
C TYR A 93 12.78 -0.05 11.58
N ASP A 94 12.70 1.10 12.24
CA ASP A 94 11.44 1.71 12.64
C ASP A 94 10.79 2.40 11.43
N ALA A 95 9.69 1.82 10.92
CA ALA A 95 8.99 2.27 9.73
C ALA A 95 8.15 3.54 9.93
N LEU A 96 8.05 4.03 11.17
CA LEU A 96 7.26 5.20 11.55
C LEU A 96 8.08 6.15 12.44
N LYS A 97 9.40 6.18 12.23
CA LYS A 97 10.31 7.09 12.92
C LYS A 97 10.10 8.54 12.46
N GLY A 98 10.09 9.47 13.41
CA GLY A 98 10.15 10.91 13.11
C GLY A 98 8.88 11.42 12.45
N ASP A 99 9.01 12.16 11.33
CA ASP A 99 7.86 12.74 10.62
C ASP A 99 7.18 11.72 9.70
N TRP A 100 6.58 10.70 10.31
CA TRP A 100 5.98 9.60 9.58
C TRP A 100 4.61 9.94 8.98
N ALA A 101 4.27 9.25 7.90
CA ALA A 101 2.95 9.27 7.29
C ALA A 101 2.61 7.90 6.68
N VAL A 102 1.32 7.58 6.61
CA VAL A 102 0.80 6.38 5.95
C VAL A 102 -0.21 6.77 4.89
N SER A 103 -0.01 6.32 3.66
CA SER A 103 -0.90 6.58 2.54
C SER A 103 -1.59 5.29 2.08
N LEU A 104 -2.91 5.27 2.20
CA LEU A 104 -3.77 4.16 1.78
C LEU A 104 -4.22 4.36 0.33
N PRO A 105 -4.09 3.36 -0.55
CA PRO A 105 -4.66 3.40 -1.89
C PRO A 105 -6.18 3.26 -1.79
N CYS A 106 -6.93 4.09 -2.50
CA CYS A 106 -8.39 4.08 -2.45
C CYS A 106 -8.96 4.36 -3.84
N ASP A 107 -10.11 3.73 -4.12
CA ASP A 107 -10.87 4.00 -5.33
C ASP A 107 -11.33 5.47 -5.35
N PRO A 108 -11.26 6.17 -6.50
CA PRO A 108 -11.67 7.57 -6.61
C PRO A 108 -13.11 7.81 -6.17
N ASP A 109 -14.03 6.86 -6.38
CA ASP A 109 -15.43 7.01 -5.99
C ASP A 109 -15.62 6.96 -4.46
N GLU A 110 -14.68 6.35 -3.75
CA GLU A 110 -14.69 6.22 -2.29
C GLU A 110 -13.83 7.27 -1.57
N LEU A 111 -12.93 7.92 -2.31
CA LEU A 111 -11.87 8.75 -1.75
C LEU A 111 -12.38 9.85 -0.80
N ASP A 112 -13.46 10.53 -1.17
CA ASP A 112 -14.02 11.64 -0.40
C ASP A 112 -14.54 11.19 0.98
N TRP A 113 -15.26 10.06 1.05
CA TRP A 113 -15.73 9.55 2.34
C TRP A 113 -14.57 9.01 3.19
N VAL A 114 -13.63 8.30 2.56
CA VAL A 114 -12.45 7.73 3.22
C VAL A 114 -11.60 8.83 3.84
N GLN A 115 -11.25 9.86 3.07
CA GLN A 115 -10.47 10.99 3.57
C GLN A 115 -11.16 11.71 4.72
N ARG A 116 -12.47 11.92 4.64
CA ARG A 116 -13.26 12.49 5.75
C ARG A 116 -13.25 11.61 6.99
N ALA A 117 -13.32 10.29 6.84
CA ALA A 117 -13.28 9.35 7.95
C ALA A 117 -11.89 9.34 8.61
N LEU A 118 -10.82 9.22 7.83
CA LEU A 118 -9.44 9.23 8.32
C LEU A 118 -9.10 10.53 9.08
N LYS A 119 -9.53 11.68 8.56
CA LYS A 119 -9.27 13.00 9.17
C LYS A 119 -9.85 13.16 10.58
N LYS A 120 -10.83 12.34 10.97
CA LYS A 120 -11.37 12.33 12.35
C LYS A 120 -10.42 11.69 13.35
N HIS A 121 -9.51 10.83 12.88
CA HIS A 121 -8.61 10.02 13.71
C HIS A 121 -7.15 10.47 13.59
N SER A 122 -6.74 10.95 12.41
CA SER A 122 -5.33 11.20 12.09
C SER A 122 -5.16 12.30 11.05
N SER A 123 -4.06 13.05 11.15
CA SER A 123 -3.55 13.91 10.08
C SER A 123 -2.40 13.27 9.28
N ARG A 124 -1.84 12.15 9.76
CA ARG A 124 -0.69 11.42 9.18
C ARG A 124 -1.12 10.25 8.31
N ILE A 125 -2.29 9.67 8.58
CA ILE A 125 -2.89 8.58 7.81
C ILE A 125 -3.85 9.20 6.80
N THR A 126 -3.52 9.10 5.53
CA THR A 126 -4.26 9.70 4.43
C THR A 126 -4.63 8.65 3.40
N ALA A 127 -5.60 8.97 2.54
CA ALA A 127 -5.94 8.15 1.39
C ALA A 127 -5.65 8.92 0.10
N ARG A 128 -5.22 8.19 -0.93
CA ARG A 128 -4.94 8.70 -2.27
C ARG A 128 -5.60 7.84 -3.33
N GLU A 129 -5.79 8.40 -4.51
CA GLU A 129 -6.19 7.62 -5.68
C GLU A 129 -5.15 6.54 -5.99
N LEU A 130 -5.61 5.40 -6.50
CA LEU A 130 -4.82 4.20 -6.79
C LEU A 130 -3.50 4.49 -7.53
N ASN A 131 -3.53 5.36 -8.54
CA ASN A 131 -2.36 5.68 -9.39
C ASN A 131 -1.66 6.99 -9.01
N ALA A 132 -2.13 7.68 -7.96
CA ALA A 132 -1.47 8.90 -7.51
C ALA A 132 -0.12 8.57 -6.88
N THR A 133 0.90 9.33 -7.26
CA THR A 133 2.23 9.28 -6.63
C THR A 133 2.11 9.73 -5.18
N VAL A 134 2.80 9.04 -4.27
CA VAL A 134 2.99 9.55 -2.91
C VAL A 134 4.03 10.68 -2.98
N ALA A 135 3.92 11.73 -2.17
CA ALA A 135 4.83 12.88 -2.21
C ALA A 135 6.33 12.48 -2.19
N ALA A 136 6.64 11.37 -1.55
CA ALA A 136 7.99 10.84 -1.48
C ALA A 136 8.46 10.12 -2.77
N ASP A 137 7.59 9.77 -3.71
CA ASP A 137 7.92 9.18 -5.02
C ASP A 137 8.58 10.20 -5.98
N GLN A 138 8.57 11.51 -5.67
CA GLN A 138 9.19 12.54 -6.51
C GLN A 138 10.72 12.42 -6.63
N ASP A 139 11.36 11.65 -5.75
CA ASP A 139 12.81 11.36 -5.77
C ASP A 139 13.18 10.06 -6.52
N GLU A 140 12.21 9.31 -7.08
CA GLU A 140 12.47 8.14 -7.93
C GLU A 140 12.37 8.51 -9.42
N PRO A 141 13.30 8.06 -10.29
CA PRO A 141 13.14 8.23 -11.74
C PRO A 141 11.91 7.42 -12.18
N THR A 142 10.94 8.12 -12.76
CA THR A 142 9.71 7.54 -13.30
C THR A 142 10.09 6.55 -14.42
N ALA A 143 9.97 5.25 -14.16
CA ALA A 143 9.97 4.26 -15.22
C ALA A 143 8.64 4.41 -15.98
N VAL A 144 8.65 5.28 -17.00
CA VAL A 144 7.55 5.39 -17.95
C VAL A 144 7.46 4.04 -18.66
N ALA A 145 6.41 3.27 -18.39
CA ALA A 145 6.06 2.13 -19.21
C ALA A 145 5.76 2.67 -20.62
N ALA A 146 6.73 2.52 -21.53
CA ALA A 146 6.54 2.84 -22.93
C ALA A 146 5.44 1.93 -23.48
N GLN A 147 4.27 2.52 -23.72
CA GLN A 147 3.25 1.93 -24.58
C GLN A 147 3.83 1.91 -26.00
N VAL A 148 4.49 0.81 -26.36
CA VAL A 148 4.86 0.55 -27.75
C VAL A 148 3.58 0.22 -28.50
N SER A 149 3.01 1.20 -29.21
CA SER A 149 2.03 0.91 -30.24
C SER A 149 2.76 0.24 -31.40
N LEU A 150 2.66 -1.08 -31.47
CA LEU A 150 3.01 -1.83 -32.68
C LEU A 150 1.95 -1.53 -33.74
N VAL A 151 2.24 -0.57 -34.61
CA VAL A 151 1.54 -0.42 -35.89
C VAL A 151 2.28 -1.33 -36.88
N PRO A 152 1.72 -2.49 -37.29
CA PRO A 152 2.34 -3.29 -38.33
C PRO A 152 2.17 -2.59 -39.69
N ASP A 153 3.29 -2.11 -40.25
CA ASP A 153 3.35 -1.63 -41.63
C ASP A 153 3.34 -2.84 -42.59
N LEU A 154 2.22 -3.06 -43.27
CA LEU A 154 2.02 -4.20 -44.18
C LEU A 154 2.47 -3.93 -45.63
N LYS A 155 3.27 -2.89 -45.92
CA LYS A 155 3.55 -2.49 -47.31
C LYS A 155 4.58 -3.34 -48.05
N GLY A 156 5.08 -4.43 -47.46
CA GLY A 156 6.10 -5.29 -48.08
C GLY A 156 5.66 -6.71 -48.48
N LEU A 157 4.41 -7.13 -48.25
CA LEU A 157 4.02 -8.55 -48.39
C LEU A 157 3.33 -8.93 -49.72
N LEU A 158 3.34 -8.03 -50.72
CA LEU A 158 2.80 -8.32 -52.06
C LEU A 158 3.75 -7.76 -53.12
N SER A 159 4.86 -8.46 -53.35
CA SER A 159 5.67 -8.35 -54.56
C SER A 159 6.07 -9.75 -55.02
#